data_AF-A0A669DBZ2-F1
#
_entry.id   AF-A0A669DBZ2-F1
#
_cell.length_a   1.000
_cell.length_b   1.000
_cell.length_c   1.000
_cell.angle_alpha   90.00
_cell.angle_beta   90.00
_cell.angle_gamma   90.00
#
_symmetry.space_group_name_H-M   'P 1'
#
loop_
_entity.id
_entity.type
_entity.pdbx_description
1 polymer ?
#
loop_
_entity_poly.entity_id
_entity_poly.type
_entity_poly.pdbx_seq_one_letter_code
_entity_poly.pdbx_strand_id
1 'polypeptide(L)'
;MRAIADLAAKPHKFPRKERFVTDVQISAGWMHAGYPIMAHHASAAELVDVKKGKQLWGPIHVLGQNQQRSCWEFRPHTTECTCNLWSVFVNEEVLGINRAQAHGDLTSAKRTTRVEEYIKGGRKLSDWSVWVALETYLQLQEKFGWDAVKKVFAAYHHMRDFPEDNDPKMNLYAETFSQTVGMNLTGFFKAWGWPIETATEEKFVNLIKMTLTPQPH
;
A
#
# COMPACT_ATOMS: atom_id res chain seq x y z
N MET A 1 -0.66 -6.57 -15.95
CA MET A 1 -2.07 -6.12 -15.77
C MET A 1 -2.92 -7.03 -14.88
N ARG A 2 -2.95 -8.37 -15.06
CA ARG A 2 -3.75 -9.25 -14.19
C ARG A 2 -3.44 -9.06 -12.69
N ALA A 3 -2.17 -9.09 -12.31
CA ALA A 3 -1.74 -8.84 -10.94
C ALA A 3 -2.12 -7.44 -10.41
N ILE A 4 -2.13 -6.42 -11.27
CA ILE A 4 -2.57 -5.07 -10.89
C ILE A 4 -4.05 -5.08 -10.48
N ALA A 5 -4.89 -5.74 -11.28
CA ALA A 5 -6.31 -5.91 -10.97
C ALA A 5 -6.55 -6.85 -9.78
N ASP A 6 -5.77 -7.93 -9.66
CA ASP A 6 -5.91 -8.94 -8.61
C ASP A 6 -5.72 -8.31 -7.23
N LEU A 7 -4.60 -7.59 -7.01
CA LEU A 7 -4.39 -6.91 -5.74
C LEU A 7 -5.51 -5.89 -5.48
N ALA A 8 -5.96 -5.16 -6.50
CA ALA A 8 -7.05 -4.19 -6.40
C ALA A 8 -8.42 -4.84 -6.16
N ALA A 9 -8.54 -6.17 -6.11
CA ALA A 9 -9.79 -6.92 -6.05
C ALA A 9 -10.79 -6.51 -7.14
N LYS A 10 -10.30 -6.27 -8.36
CA LYS A 10 -11.09 -5.89 -9.54
C LYS A 10 -11.05 -7.00 -10.61
N PRO A 11 -12.02 -7.01 -11.56
CA PRO A 11 -11.97 -7.92 -12.69
C PRO A 11 -10.64 -7.83 -13.45
N HIS A 12 -10.02 -8.99 -13.73
CA HIS A 12 -8.72 -9.07 -14.41
C HIS A 12 -8.71 -8.45 -15.82
N LYS A 13 -9.90 -8.33 -16.43
CA LYS A 13 -10.09 -7.63 -17.69
C LYS A 13 -10.49 -6.19 -17.39
N PHE A 14 -9.56 -5.27 -17.60
CA PHE A 14 -9.83 -3.84 -17.51
C PHE A 14 -10.86 -3.43 -18.59
N PRO A 15 -11.75 -2.47 -18.31
CA PRO A 15 -12.71 -1.96 -19.30
C PRO A 15 -12.03 -1.37 -20.55
N ARG A 16 -10.79 -0.90 -20.40
CA ARG A 16 -9.96 -0.32 -21.46
C ARG A 16 -8.53 -0.84 -21.34
N LYS A 17 -7.79 -0.87 -22.45
CA LYS A 17 -6.36 -1.21 -22.42
C LYS A 17 -5.58 -0.05 -21.80
N GLU A 18 -4.83 -0.31 -20.73
CA GLU A 18 -3.82 0.61 -20.20
C GLU A 18 -2.70 0.84 -21.22
N ARG A 19 -2.17 2.06 -21.26
CA ARG A 19 -1.10 2.46 -22.19
C ARG A 19 -0.14 3.41 -21.50
N PHE A 20 1.15 3.14 -21.64
CA PHE A 20 2.20 4.10 -21.35
C PHE A 20 2.48 4.94 -22.60
N VAL A 21 2.64 6.25 -22.43
CA VAL A 21 3.08 7.19 -23.45
C VAL A 21 4.36 7.84 -22.94
N THR A 22 5.44 7.70 -23.70
CA THR A 22 6.74 8.26 -23.35
C THR A 22 6.96 9.56 -24.11
N ASP A 23 7.24 10.66 -23.40
CA ASP A 23 7.48 11.97 -24.00
C ASP A 23 8.63 12.70 -23.29
N VAL A 24 9.27 13.64 -23.97
CA VAL A 24 10.25 14.56 -23.37
C VAL A 24 9.56 15.62 -22.50
N GLN A 25 8.31 15.98 -22.80
CA GLN A 25 7.55 17.00 -22.08
C GLN A 25 6.23 16.44 -21.54
N ILE A 26 6.30 15.84 -20.35
CA ILE A 26 5.11 15.40 -19.60
C ILE A 26 4.67 16.46 -18.59
N SER A 27 3.41 16.43 -18.15
CA SER A 27 2.85 17.47 -17.29
C SER A 27 3.41 17.52 -15.87
N ALA A 28 3.96 16.42 -15.36
CA ALA A 28 4.51 16.35 -14.00
C ALA A 28 5.50 15.20 -13.80
N GLY A 29 6.55 15.45 -13.02
CA GLY A 29 7.45 14.42 -12.52
C GLY A 29 8.23 13.65 -13.59
N TRP A 30 8.61 12.41 -13.26
CA TRP A 30 9.32 11.48 -14.16
C TRP A 30 8.37 10.47 -14.82
N MET A 31 7.33 10.07 -14.10
CA MET A 31 6.15 9.35 -14.60
C MET A 31 4.95 9.81 -13.78
N HIS A 32 3.75 9.75 -14.35
CA HIS A 32 2.52 10.00 -13.59
C HIS A 32 1.34 9.16 -14.05
N ALA A 33 0.48 8.85 -13.08
CA ALA A 33 -0.75 8.10 -13.30
C ALA A 33 -1.76 8.88 -14.15
N GLY A 34 -2.74 8.16 -14.69
CA GLY A 34 -3.74 8.69 -15.60
C GLY A 34 -4.10 7.73 -16.73
N TYR A 35 -4.85 8.25 -17.69
CA TYR A 35 -5.18 7.56 -18.93
C TYR A 35 -5.04 8.53 -20.12
N PRO A 36 -3.91 8.52 -20.85
CA PRO A 36 -2.81 7.56 -20.75
C PRO A 36 -1.94 7.76 -19.49
N ILE A 37 -1.14 6.74 -19.17
CA ILE A 37 -0.05 6.84 -18.20
C ILE A 37 1.13 7.50 -18.92
N MET A 38 1.67 8.57 -18.35
CA MET A 38 2.77 9.30 -18.97
C MET A 38 4.09 8.94 -18.30
N ALA A 39 5.14 8.80 -19.10
CA ALA A 39 6.51 8.59 -18.64
C ALA A 39 7.47 9.50 -19.41
N HIS A 40 8.54 9.94 -18.77
CA HIS A 40 9.59 10.68 -19.46
C HIS A 40 10.30 9.76 -20.47
N HIS A 41 10.73 10.29 -21.61
CA HIS A 41 11.30 9.52 -22.72
C HIS A 41 12.45 8.59 -22.30
N ALA A 42 13.23 9.00 -21.30
CA ALA A 42 14.35 8.23 -20.77
C ALA A 42 13.92 6.88 -20.14
N SER A 43 12.67 6.74 -19.73
CA SER A 43 12.11 5.48 -19.24
C SER A 43 11.53 4.58 -20.33
N ALA A 44 11.59 4.98 -21.60
CA ALA A 44 11.10 4.14 -22.70
C ALA A 44 11.80 2.77 -22.71
N ALA A 45 13.11 2.74 -22.47
CA ALA A 45 13.87 1.49 -22.42
C ALA A 45 13.40 0.58 -21.26
N GLU A 46 13.11 1.14 -20.10
CA GLU A 46 12.58 0.39 -18.94
C GLU A 46 11.23 -0.27 -19.24
N LEU A 47 10.38 0.39 -20.03
CA LEU A 47 9.04 -0.12 -20.36
C LEU A 47 9.04 -1.24 -21.40
N VAL A 48 10.08 -1.34 -22.24
CA VAL A 48 10.13 -2.30 -23.36
C VAL A 48 11.24 -3.35 -23.25
N ASP A 49 12.24 -3.15 -22.39
CA ASP A 49 13.33 -4.10 -22.17
C ASP A 49 12.84 -5.26 -21.28
N VAL A 50 12.42 -6.35 -21.91
CA VAL A 50 11.88 -7.56 -21.26
C VAL A 50 12.97 -8.41 -20.58
N LYS A 51 14.20 -7.90 -20.43
CA LYS A 51 15.25 -8.64 -19.71
C LYS A 51 14.83 -8.87 -18.27
N LYS A 52 14.58 -10.14 -17.94
CA LYS A 52 14.33 -10.65 -16.58
C LYS A 52 15.39 -10.08 -15.64
N GLY A 53 14.96 -9.28 -14.67
CA GLY A 53 15.83 -8.78 -13.58
C GLY A 53 16.08 -7.27 -13.55
N LYS A 54 15.57 -6.46 -14.48
CA LYS A 54 15.57 -4.99 -14.32
C LYS A 54 14.33 -4.52 -13.56
N GLN A 55 14.53 -3.52 -12.69
CA GLN A 55 13.53 -3.00 -11.76
C GLN A 55 12.38 -2.33 -12.53
N LEU A 56 11.19 -2.95 -12.53
CA LEU A 56 9.95 -2.34 -13.03
C LEU A 56 9.21 -1.55 -11.95
N TRP A 57 9.92 -1.12 -10.90
CA TRP A 57 9.33 -0.50 -9.73
C TRP A 57 8.53 0.76 -10.08
N GLY A 58 9.11 1.65 -10.89
CA GLY A 58 8.47 2.91 -11.30
C GLY A 58 7.18 2.68 -12.11
N PRO A 59 7.21 1.95 -13.23
CA PRO A 59 6.02 1.64 -14.00
C PRO A 59 4.93 0.95 -13.19
N ILE A 60 5.28 -0.01 -12.32
CA ILE A 60 4.30 -0.70 -11.47
C ILE A 60 3.73 0.24 -10.41
N HIS A 61 4.56 1.10 -9.82
CA HIS A 61 4.14 2.11 -8.84
C HIS A 61 3.05 3.02 -9.45
N VAL A 62 3.26 3.50 -10.68
CA VAL A 62 2.30 4.36 -11.38
C VAL A 62 1.01 3.61 -11.74
N LEU A 63 1.09 2.33 -12.09
CA LEU A 63 -0.08 1.48 -12.25
C LEU A 63 -0.84 1.29 -10.93
N GLY A 64 -0.12 1.21 -9.80
CA GLY A 64 -0.68 1.17 -8.46
C GLY A 64 -1.39 2.46 -8.07
N GLN A 65 -0.84 3.62 -8.43
CA GLN A 65 -1.50 4.93 -8.26
C GLN A 65 -2.89 4.94 -8.95
N ASN A 66 -3.02 4.38 -10.16
CA ASN A 66 -4.31 4.22 -10.85
C ASN A 66 -5.31 3.31 -10.10
N GLN A 67 -4.87 2.51 -9.12
CA GLN A 67 -5.75 1.64 -8.32
C GLN A 67 -6.12 2.18 -6.95
N GLN A 68 -5.47 3.25 -6.48
CA GLN A 68 -5.83 3.90 -5.22
C GLN A 68 -7.29 4.39 -5.25
N ARG A 69 -7.98 4.31 -4.10
CA ARG A 69 -9.37 4.78 -3.95
C ARG A 69 -9.52 5.60 -2.69
N SER A 70 -10.25 6.69 -2.78
CA SER A 70 -10.46 7.64 -1.67
C SER A 70 -10.98 7.00 -0.38
N CYS A 71 -11.73 5.90 -0.47
CA CYS A 71 -12.29 5.18 0.67
C CYS A 71 -11.26 4.53 1.61
N TRP A 72 -10.05 4.25 1.12
CA TRP A 72 -8.98 3.62 1.93
C TRP A 72 -7.66 4.40 1.88
N GLU A 73 -7.66 5.60 1.27
CA GLU A 73 -6.53 6.51 1.27
C GLU A 73 -6.66 7.53 2.39
N PHE A 74 -5.55 7.78 3.09
CA PHE A 74 -5.41 8.79 4.15
C PHE A 74 -4.46 9.88 3.66
N ARG A 75 -4.96 10.80 2.82
CA ARG A 75 -4.12 11.86 2.23
C ARG A 75 -3.74 12.91 3.28
N PRO A 76 -2.49 13.43 3.29
CA PRO A 76 -1.44 13.20 2.29
C PRO A 76 -0.58 11.96 2.56
N HIS A 77 -0.68 11.34 3.75
CA HIS A 77 0.20 10.26 4.21
C HIS A 77 0.35 9.11 3.19
N THR A 78 -0.76 8.70 2.58
CA THR A 78 -0.78 7.49 1.75
C THR A 78 -0.60 7.71 0.25
N THR A 79 -0.57 8.97 -0.22
CA THR A 79 -0.56 9.31 -1.66
C THR A 79 0.54 8.56 -2.42
N GLU A 80 1.76 8.55 -1.88
CA GLU A 80 2.91 7.82 -2.45
C GLU A 80 3.25 6.55 -1.66
N CYS A 81 2.35 6.09 -0.79
CA CYS A 81 2.54 4.90 0.06
C CYS A 81 1.86 3.68 -0.54
N THR A 82 0.52 3.68 -0.60
CA THR A 82 -0.28 2.48 -0.88
C THR A 82 -0.09 2.00 -2.31
N CYS A 83 0.21 2.90 -3.26
CA CYS A 83 0.62 2.54 -4.62
C CYS A 83 1.85 1.59 -4.63
N ASN A 84 2.76 1.68 -3.65
CA ASN A 84 3.90 0.77 -3.54
C ASN A 84 3.50 -0.67 -3.17
N LEU A 85 2.30 -0.91 -2.64
CA LEU A 85 1.82 -2.29 -2.41
C LEU A 85 1.76 -3.07 -3.73
N TRP A 86 1.40 -2.41 -4.84
CA TRP A 86 1.43 -3.03 -6.16
C TRP A 86 2.85 -3.36 -6.60
N SER A 87 3.81 -2.46 -6.35
CA SER A 87 5.21 -2.71 -6.68
C SER A 87 5.77 -3.88 -5.90
N VAL A 88 5.48 -3.98 -4.60
CA VAL A 88 5.87 -5.16 -3.80
C VAL A 88 5.18 -6.42 -4.31
N PHE A 89 3.84 -6.41 -4.44
CA PHE A 89 3.04 -7.56 -4.84
C PHE A 89 3.48 -8.15 -6.19
N VAL A 90 3.65 -7.31 -7.22
CA VAL A 90 4.04 -7.79 -8.55
C VAL A 90 5.46 -8.34 -8.54
N ASN A 91 6.38 -7.72 -7.80
CA ASN A 91 7.75 -8.24 -7.70
C ASN A 91 7.75 -9.62 -7.04
N GLU A 92 7.02 -9.81 -5.95
CA GLU A 92 6.97 -11.08 -5.22
C GLU A 92 6.20 -12.17 -5.98
N GLU A 93 4.96 -11.89 -6.38
CA GLU A 93 4.02 -12.90 -6.86
C GLU A 93 4.15 -13.18 -8.37
N VAL A 94 4.70 -12.23 -9.14
CA VAL A 94 4.80 -12.38 -10.61
C VAL A 94 6.24 -12.49 -11.06
N LEU A 95 7.14 -11.67 -10.52
CA LEU A 95 8.54 -11.65 -10.93
C LEU A 95 9.41 -12.61 -10.12
N GLY A 96 8.92 -13.12 -8.98
CA GLY A 96 9.69 -13.97 -8.07
C GLY A 96 10.89 -13.25 -7.44
N ILE A 97 10.82 -11.91 -7.36
CA ILE A 97 11.87 -11.06 -6.80
C ILE A 97 11.49 -10.74 -5.36
N ASN A 98 12.38 -11.10 -4.43
CA ASN A 98 12.22 -10.73 -3.03
C ASN A 98 12.20 -9.20 -2.87
N ARG A 99 11.29 -8.66 -2.04
CA ARG A 99 11.13 -7.21 -1.87
C ARG A 99 12.42 -6.47 -1.51
N ALA A 100 13.32 -7.09 -0.73
CA ALA A 100 14.61 -6.50 -0.36
C ALA A 100 15.57 -6.32 -1.54
N GLN A 101 15.34 -7.05 -2.64
CA GLN A 101 16.06 -6.92 -3.91
C GLN A 101 15.30 -6.05 -4.92
N ALA A 102 13.98 -5.90 -4.76
CA ALA A 102 13.13 -5.12 -5.65
C ALA A 102 13.32 -3.61 -5.50
N HIS A 103 13.59 -3.12 -4.28
CA HIS A 103 13.82 -1.70 -4.03
C HIS A 103 14.80 -1.47 -2.87
N GLY A 104 15.68 -0.48 -3.01
CA GLY A 104 16.71 -0.19 -2.00
C GLY A 104 16.16 0.17 -0.62
N ASP A 105 14.95 0.75 -0.55
CA ASP A 105 14.25 1.10 0.70
C ASP A 105 13.56 -0.08 1.40
N LEU A 106 13.55 -1.26 0.78
CA LEU A 106 12.98 -2.47 1.35
C LEU A 106 14.02 -3.48 1.84
N THR A 107 15.29 -3.08 1.87
CA THR A 107 16.33 -3.86 2.56
C THR A 107 16.00 -3.95 4.05
N SER A 108 16.26 -5.12 4.67
CA SER A 108 15.96 -5.34 6.10
C SER A 108 16.52 -4.20 6.98
N ALA A 109 17.80 -3.86 6.79
CA ALA A 109 18.46 -2.77 7.53
C ALA A 109 17.70 -1.43 7.44
N LYS A 110 17.29 -1.00 6.24
CA LYS A 110 16.54 0.27 6.10
C LYS A 110 15.15 0.21 6.70
N ARG A 111 14.46 -0.93 6.58
CA ARG A 111 13.12 -1.11 7.18
C ARG A 111 13.21 -1.06 8.71
N THR A 112 14.17 -1.78 9.27
CA THR A 112 14.49 -1.80 10.71
C THR A 112 14.82 -0.40 11.23
N THR A 113 15.78 0.29 10.62
CA THR A 113 16.14 1.67 11.02
C THR A 113 14.94 2.61 10.92
N ARG A 114 14.12 2.52 9.86
CA ARG A 114 12.94 3.38 9.69
C ARG A 114 11.92 3.20 10.81
N VAL A 115 11.64 1.96 11.20
CA VAL A 115 10.71 1.65 12.29
C VAL A 115 11.27 2.16 13.63
N GLU A 116 12.55 1.94 13.89
CA GLU A 116 13.23 2.42 15.10
C GLU A 116 13.21 3.95 15.21
N GLU A 117 13.52 4.65 14.13
CA GLU A 117 13.50 6.12 14.06
C GLU A 117 12.09 6.67 14.29
N TYR A 118 11.08 6.07 13.66
CA TYR A 118 9.69 6.47 13.86
C TYR A 118 9.23 6.28 15.31
N ILE A 119 9.59 5.16 15.92
CA ILE A 119 9.33 4.89 17.34
C ILE A 119 10.02 5.92 18.23
N LYS A 120 11.32 6.16 18.00
CA LYS A 120 12.13 7.12 18.76
C LYS A 120 11.64 8.56 18.60
N GLY A 121 11.09 8.89 17.42
CA GLY A 121 10.44 10.17 17.12
C GLY A 121 9.09 10.39 17.83
N GLY A 122 8.60 9.39 18.57
CA GLY A 122 7.36 9.47 19.32
C GLY A 122 6.13 9.03 18.54
N ARG A 123 6.30 8.35 17.39
CA ARG A 123 5.21 7.81 16.56
C ARG A 123 4.20 8.89 16.14
N LYS A 124 4.70 10.07 15.78
CA LYS A 124 3.85 11.19 15.37
C LYS A 124 3.22 10.88 14.03
N LEU A 125 1.90 10.95 13.94
CA LEU A 125 1.19 10.70 12.68
C LEU A 125 1.66 11.61 11.53
N SER A 126 2.13 12.83 11.84
CA SER A 126 2.74 13.74 10.85
C SER A 126 3.96 13.14 10.14
N ASP A 127 4.69 12.24 10.81
CA ASP A 127 5.90 11.60 10.32
C ASP A 127 5.58 10.24 9.68
N TRP A 128 4.34 9.76 9.82
CA TRP A 128 3.83 8.55 9.18
C TRP A 128 3.48 8.85 7.72
N SER A 129 4.44 8.72 6.81
CA SER A 129 4.23 8.98 5.38
C SER A 129 5.06 8.06 4.49
N VAL A 130 4.62 7.87 3.25
CA VAL A 130 5.34 7.14 2.18
C VAL A 130 5.89 5.79 2.67
N TRP A 131 7.19 5.70 2.95
CA TRP A 131 7.84 4.46 3.38
C TRP A 131 7.55 4.08 4.84
N VAL A 132 7.41 5.05 5.74
CA VAL A 132 7.05 4.79 7.14
C VAL A 132 5.62 4.25 7.17
N ALA A 133 4.73 4.87 6.40
CA ALA A 133 3.37 4.39 6.25
C ALA A 133 3.32 2.99 5.63
N LEU A 134 4.15 2.73 4.61
CA LEU A 134 4.19 1.44 3.92
C LEU A 134 4.54 0.29 4.87
N GLU A 135 5.42 0.49 5.84
CA GLU A 135 5.76 -0.54 6.84
C GLU A 135 4.54 -1.06 7.60
N THR A 136 3.57 -0.20 7.93
CA THR A 136 2.32 -0.62 8.57
C THR A 136 1.57 -1.63 7.71
N TYR A 137 1.45 -1.37 6.41
CA TYR A 137 0.77 -2.27 5.48
C TYR A 137 1.59 -3.55 5.21
N LEU A 138 2.92 -3.44 5.13
CA LEU A 138 3.78 -4.61 4.91
C LEU A 138 3.76 -5.55 6.12
N GLN A 139 3.73 -5.04 7.36
CA GLN A 139 3.58 -5.88 8.55
C GLN A 139 2.23 -6.62 8.59
N LEU A 140 1.15 -5.96 8.16
CA LEU A 140 -0.16 -6.62 7.99
C LEU A 140 -0.08 -7.72 6.92
N GLN A 141 0.57 -7.43 5.78
CA GLN A 141 0.75 -8.39 4.70
C GLN A 141 1.64 -9.57 5.13
N GLU A 142 2.73 -9.34 5.86
CA GLU A 142 3.62 -10.39 6.37
C GLU A 142 2.90 -11.29 7.37
N LYS A 143 2.00 -10.72 8.18
CA LYS A 143 1.22 -11.47 9.17
C LYS A 143 0.08 -12.29 8.57
N PHE A 144 -0.65 -11.73 7.60
CA PHE A 144 -1.93 -12.28 7.13
C PHE A 144 -1.93 -12.71 5.65
N GLY A 145 -0.85 -12.42 4.91
CA GLY A 145 -0.70 -12.72 3.50
C GLY A 145 -1.45 -11.74 2.58
N TRP A 146 -1.13 -11.83 1.28
CA TRP A 146 -1.76 -11.00 0.24
C TRP A 146 -3.26 -11.26 0.09
N ASP A 147 -3.74 -12.46 0.40
CA ASP A 147 -5.17 -12.78 0.35
C ASP A 147 -6.00 -11.98 1.37
N ALA A 148 -5.46 -11.68 2.55
CA ALA A 148 -6.13 -10.80 3.51
C ALA A 148 -6.23 -9.36 2.97
N VAL A 149 -5.15 -8.84 2.39
CA VAL A 149 -5.13 -7.50 1.77
C VAL A 149 -6.17 -7.40 0.64
N LYS A 150 -6.23 -8.41 -0.24
CA LYS A 150 -7.23 -8.49 -1.31
C LYS A 150 -8.66 -8.50 -0.77
N LYS A 151 -8.93 -9.27 0.30
CA LYS A 151 -10.25 -9.31 0.95
C LYS A 151 -10.65 -7.96 1.56
N VAL A 152 -9.71 -7.23 2.16
CA VAL A 152 -9.95 -5.87 2.66
C VAL A 152 -10.33 -4.94 1.52
N PHE A 153 -9.56 -4.91 0.42
CA PHE A 153 -9.90 -4.06 -0.74
C PHE A 153 -11.24 -4.47 -1.38
N ALA A 154 -11.55 -5.78 -1.40
CA ALA A 154 -12.85 -6.29 -1.84
C ALA A 154 -14.01 -5.74 -1.00
N ALA A 155 -13.88 -5.71 0.33
CA ALA A 155 -14.90 -5.18 1.23
C ALA A 155 -15.25 -3.71 0.89
N TYR A 156 -14.23 -2.89 0.61
CA TYR A 156 -14.42 -1.50 0.22
C TYR A 156 -15.06 -1.30 -1.17
N HIS A 157 -15.11 -2.30 -2.05
CA HIS A 157 -15.90 -2.20 -3.29
C HIS A 157 -17.41 -2.32 -3.04
N HIS A 158 -17.80 -2.90 -1.91
CA HIS A 158 -19.20 -3.04 -1.50
C HIS A 158 -19.67 -1.93 -0.55
N MET A 159 -18.76 -1.10 -0.07
CA MET A 159 -19.04 -0.01 0.84
C MET A 159 -19.56 1.21 0.07
N ARG A 160 -20.75 1.69 0.44
CA ARG A 160 -21.41 2.85 -0.21
C ARG A 160 -21.08 4.15 0.50
N ASP A 161 -21.06 4.11 1.83
CA ASP A 161 -20.80 5.26 2.69
C ASP A 161 -19.48 5.03 3.43
N PHE A 162 -18.57 6.00 3.34
CA PHE A 162 -17.32 6.02 4.09
C PHE A 162 -17.01 7.48 4.49
N PRO A 163 -16.34 7.70 5.63
CA PRO A 163 -15.98 9.05 6.08
C PRO A 163 -15.08 9.77 5.08
N GLU A 164 -15.10 11.10 5.02
CA GLU A 164 -14.17 11.86 4.17
C GLU A 164 -12.83 12.14 4.87
N ASP A 165 -12.89 12.43 6.17
CA ASP A 165 -11.74 12.76 7.02
C ASP A 165 -10.88 11.54 7.37
N ASN A 166 -9.59 11.76 7.61
CA ASN A 166 -8.64 10.67 7.85
C ASN A 166 -8.91 9.90 9.14
N ASP A 167 -9.16 10.58 10.25
CA ASP A 167 -9.34 9.96 11.57
C ASP A 167 -10.46 8.90 11.56
N PRO A 168 -11.69 9.20 11.10
CA PRO A 168 -12.73 8.19 11.00
C PRO A 168 -12.45 7.14 9.92
N LYS A 169 -11.75 7.48 8.83
CA LYS A 169 -11.32 6.47 7.83
C LYS A 169 -10.30 5.48 8.40
N MET A 170 -9.36 5.93 9.22
CA MET A 170 -8.35 5.09 9.86
C MET A 170 -9.01 4.10 10.83
N ASN A 171 -10.02 4.56 11.58
CA ASN A 171 -10.86 3.69 12.42
C ASN A 171 -11.61 2.67 11.57
N LEU A 172 -12.29 3.10 10.50
CA LEU A 172 -12.98 2.21 9.58
C LEU A 172 -12.06 1.16 8.94
N TYR A 173 -10.83 1.53 8.59
CA TYR A 173 -9.83 0.60 8.07
C TYR A 173 -9.41 -0.42 9.13
N ALA A 174 -9.16 0.03 10.36
CA ALA A 174 -8.85 -0.87 11.47
C ALA A 174 -9.99 -1.86 11.74
N GLU A 175 -11.24 -1.42 11.66
CA GLU A 175 -12.42 -2.27 11.76
C GLU A 175 -12.50 -3.28 10.62
N THR A 176 -12.43 -2.79 9.38
CA THR A 176 -12.56 -3.61 8.18
C THR A 176 -11.50 -4.71 8.14
N PHE A 177 -10.25 -4.36 8.49
CA PHE A 177 -9.17 -5.33 8.54
C PHE A 177 -9.36 -6.33 9.69
N SER A 178 -9.69 -5.85 10.90
CA SER A 178 -9.95 -6.72 12.06
C SER A 178 -11.03 -7.75 11.80
N GLN A 179 -12.15 -7.33 11.18
CA GLN A 179 -13.23 -8.22 10.75
C GLN A 179 -12.74 -9.23 9.72
N THR A 180 -11.98 -8.79 8.73
CA THR A 180 -11.48 -9.63 7.64
C THR A 180 -10.60 -10.77 8.15
N VAL A 181 -9.78 -10.52 9.17
CA VAL A 181 -8.84 -11.52 9.72
C VAL A 181 -9.33 -12.19 11.00
N GLY A 182 -10.48 -11.78 11.54
CA GLY A 182 -11.02 -12.32 12.79
C GLY A 182 -10.12 -12.06 14.01
N MET A 183 -9.34 -10.99 14.01
CA MET A 183 -8.46 -10.60 15.12
C MET A 183 -8.66 -9.12 15.46
N ASN A 184 -8.47 -8.78 16.73
CA ASN A 184 -8.49 -7.39 17.14
C ASN A 184 -7.15 -6.70 16.79
N LEU A 185 -7.17 -5.82 15.78
CA LEU A 185 -6.00 -5.08 15.30
C LEU A 185 -5.90 -3.66 15.84
N THR A 186 -6.83 -3.20 16.68
CA THR A 186 -6.84 -1.81 17.14
C THR A 186 -5.56 -1.43 17.88
N GLY A 187 -5.03 -2.34 18.70
CA GLY A 187 -3.76 -2.16 19.39
C GLY A 187 -2.58 -2.02 18.43
N PHE A 188 -2.56 -2.74 17.32
CA PHE A 188 -1.53 -2.63 16.29
C PHE A 188 -1.55 -1.24 15.63
N PHE A 189 -2.72 -0.76 15.21
CA PHE A 189 -2.85 0.56 14.59
C PHE A 189 -2.52 1.69 15.59
N LYS A 190 -2.94 1.59 16.85
CA LYS A 190 -2.52 2.51 17.92
C LYS A 190 -1.01 2.54 18.10
N ALA A 191 -0.35 1.39 18.05
CA ALA A 191 1.10 1.31 18.17
C ALA A 191 1.83 1.99 16.99
N TRP A 192 1.16 2.17 15.85
CA TRP A 192 1.62 2.98 14.72
C TRP A 192 1.26 4.47 14.81
N GLY A 193 0.61 4.91 15.89
CA GLY A 193 0.24 6.31 16.11
C GLY A 193 -1.10 6.72 15.48
N TRP A 194 -1.92 5.76 15.03
CA TRP A 194 -3.24 6.06 14.49
C TRP A 194 -4.23 6.47 15.61
N PRO A 195 -5.16 7.41 15.33
CA PRO A 195 -6.13 7.91 16.29
C PRO A 195 -7.31 6.93 16.46
N ILE A 196 -7.02 5.70 16.90
CA ILE A 196 -8.06 4.69 17.10
C ILE A 196 -8.88 5.03 18.35
N GLU A 197 -10.19 5.19 18.15
CA GLU A 197 -11.15 5.54 19.19
C GLU A 197 -11.52 4.34 20.06
N THR A 198 -11.93 4.61 21.30
CA THR A 198 -12.42 3.58 22.23
C THR A 198 -13.59 2.80 21.66
N ALA A 199 -14.51 3.47 20.96
CA ALA A 199 -15.67 2.83 20.33
C ALA A 199 -15.26 1.77 19.29
N THR A 200 -14.16 2.00 18.57
CA THR A 200 -13.59 1.04 17.61
C THR A 200 -12.99 -0.16 18.31
N GLU A 201 -12.35 0.03 19.47
CA GLU A 201 -11.79 -1.06 20.27
C GLU A 201 -12.87 -1.97 20.86
N GLU A 202 -13.95 -1.36 21.37
CA GLU A 202 -15.08 -2.04 21.99
C GLU A 202 -15.75 -3.05 21.04
N LYS A 203 -15.73 -2.79 19.73
CA LYS A 203 -16.26 -3.72 18.70
C LYS A 203 -15.55 -5.07 18.66
N PHE A 204 -14.30 -5.16 19.14
CA PHE A 204 -13.46 -6.35 19.00
C PHE A 204 -12.90 -6.87 20.32
N VAL A 205 -13.46 -6.47 21.47
CA VAL A 205 -12.99 -6.92 22.80
C VAL A 205 -13.04 -8.44 22.97
N ASN A 206 -13.95 -9.10 22.26
CA ASN A 206 -14.12 -10.55 22.29
C ASN A 206 -13.17 -11.32 21.35
N LEU A 207 -12.41 -10.61 20.49
CA LEU A 207 -11.44 -11.24 19.59
C LEU A 207 -10.05 -11.30 20.22
N ILE A 208 -9.25 -12.27 19.76
CA ILE A 208 -7.84 -12.37 20.13
C ILE A 208 -7.11 -11.11 19.65
N LYS A 209 -6.41 -10.44 20.58
CA LYS A 209 -5.61 -9.26 20.29
C LYS A 209 -4.37 -9.64 19.50
N MET A 210 -4.07 -8.88 18.44
CA MET A 210 -2.78 -8.97 17.77
C MET A 210 -1.70 -8.42 18.70
N THR A 211 -0.66 -9.23 18.94
CA THR A 211 0.49 -8.86 19.78
C THR A 211 1.62 -8.21 18.99
N LEU A 212 1.49 -8.12 17.66
CA LEU A 212 2.46 -7.43 16.83
C LEU A 212 2.38 -5.92 17.11
N THR A 213 3.51 -5.34 17.42
CA THR A 213 3.72 -3.89 17.49
C THR A 213 4.70 -3.51 16.37
N PRO A 214 4.89 -2.22 16.04
CA PRO A 214 6.00 -1.84 15.17
C PRO A 214 7.28 -2.36 15.81
N GLN A 215 7.88 -3.38 15.19
CA GLN A 215 9.14 -3.98 15.61
C GLN A 215 10.11 -3.90 14.43
N PRO A 216 11.40 -3.70 14.72
CA PRO A 216 12.42 -3.85 13.70
C PRO A 216 12.41 -5.29 13.14
N HIS A 217 12.73 -5.43 11.85
CA HIS A 217 12.80 -6.72 11.15
C HIS A 217 14.12 -7.43 11.41
#